data_AF-A0A453FUF6-F1
#
_entry.id   AF-A0A453FUF6-F1
#
_cell.length_a   1.000
_cell.length_b   1.000
_cell.length_c   1.000
_cell.angle_alpha   90.00
_cell.angle_beta   90.00
_cell.angle_gamma   90.00
#
_symmetry.space_group_name_H-M   'P 1'
#
loop_
_entity.id
_entity.type
_entity.pdbx_description
1 polymer ?
#
loop_
_entity_poly.entity_id
_entity_poly.type
_entity_poly.pdbx_seq_one_letter_code
_entity_poly.pdbx_strand_id
1 'polypeptide(L)'
;AVRPPPVEEETDAKFLFHKAKLEQLEQQLAATSQQAEAFAKAHEDFRTTTAHLGMTFVKLAKFEKDQSTCSSHRTRAVNINNFANAVVKVSRSQTKLDAEIVKHLDTIHKYLETMTSVHNAFTDRSNALLHIQSLSSDLFALHNRVAKLESVSSRGIDQERTRYQKVEELKETIRTSEDAKSHARKEYELIKVN
;
A
#
# COMPACT_ATOMS: atom_id res chain seq x y z
N ALA A 1 11.87 16.08 41.09
CA ALA A 1 12.18 15.31 39.86
C ALA A 1 11.47 15.98 38.69
N VAL A 2 12.16 16.22 37.58
CA VAL A 2 11.54 16.78 36.37
C VAL A 2 10.66 15.69 35.75
N ARG A 3 9.44 16.02 35.34
CA ARG A 3 8.50 15.06 34.72
C ARG A 3 9.08 14.58 33.37
N PRO A 4 9.04 13.27 33.05
CA PRO A 4 9.49 12.77 31.76
C PRO A 4 8.81 13.53 30.61
N PRO A 5 9.48 13.73 29.47
CA PRO A 5 8.86 14.37 28.33
C PRO A 5 7.64 13.51 27.91
N PRO A 6 6.47 14.12 27.65
CA PRO A 6 5.34 13.39 27.11
C PRO A 6 5.73 12.77 25.77
N VAL A 7 5.26 11.55 25.52
CA VAL A 7 5.39 10.89 24.21
C VAL A 7 4.66 11.78 23.20
N GLU A 8 5.37 12.31 22.20
CA GLU A 8 4.74 13.08 21.13
C GLU A 8 4.01 12.12 20.18
N GLU A 9 2.84 11.64 20.57
CA GLU A 9 1.99 10.85 19.67
C GLU A 9 1.53 11.70 18.48
N GLU A 10 1.29 11.05 17.34
CA GLU A 10 0.67 11.72 16.19
C GLU A 10 -0.75 12.15 16.58
N THR A 11 -0.92 13.42 16.92
CA THR A 11 -2.19 14.00 17.37
C THR A 11 -3.01 14.61 16.23
N ASP A 12 -2.48 14.57 15.01
CA ASP A 12 -3.20 15.00 13.82
C ASP A 12 -4.34 14.02 13.51
N ALA A 13 -5.50 14.32 14.08
CA ALA A 13 -6.72 13.53 13.90
C ALA A 13 -7.13 13.40 12.43
N LYS A 14 -6.81 14.39 11.59
CA LYS A 14 -7.09 14.31 10.14
C LYS A 14 -6.18 13.29 9.49
N PHE A 15 -4.89 13.33 9.78
CA PHE A 15 -3.94 12.34 9.28
C PHE A 15 -4.33 10.91 9.69
N LEU A 16 -4.62 10.67 10.98
CA LEU A 16 -5.01 9.34 11.46
C LEU A 16 -6.29 8.83 10.79
N PHE A 17 -7.29 9.71 10.64
CA PHE A 17 -8.53 9.36 9.93
C PHE A 17 -8.28 9.00 8.46
N HIS A 18 -7.48 9.82 7.75
CA HIS A 18 -7.16 9.58 6.35
C HIS A 18 -6.32 8.32 6.17
N LYS A 19 -5.35 8.06 7.04
CA LYS A 19 -4.55 6.83 7.06
C LYS A 19 -5.43 5.60 7.22
N ALA A 20 -6.32 5.58 8.22
CA ALA A 20 -7.22 4.45 8.44
C ALA A 20 -8.18 4.22 7.25
N LYS A 21 -8.71 5.30 6.67
CA LYS A 21 -9.55 5.21 5.47
C LYS A 21 -8.79 4.67 4.27
N LEU A 22 -7.52 5.04 4.12
CA LEU A 22 -6.65 4.56 3.05
C LEU A 22 -6.34 3.07 3.20
N GLU A 23 -6.01 2.62 4.41
CA GLU A 23 -5.79 1.20 4.73
C GLU A 23 -7.04 0.36 4.43
N GLN A 24 -8.23 0.87 4.76
CA GLN A 24 -9.50 0.21 4.42
C GLN A 24 -9.69 0.13 2.89
N LEU A 25 -9.42 1.22 2.17
CA LEU A 25 -9.55 1.26 0.72
C LEU A 25 -8.57 0.30 0.04
N GLU A 26 -7.33 0.21 0.54
CA GLU A 26 -6.33 -0.71 0.05
C GLU A 26 -6.76 -2.17 0.21
N GLN A 27 -7.32 -2.54 1.37
CA GLN A 27 -7.87 -3.87 1.59
C GLN A 27 -9.00 -4.19 0.60
N GLN A 28 -9.91 -3.22 0.36
CA GLN A 28 -10.99 -3.37 -0.60
C GLN A 28 -10.47 -3.51 -2.03
N LEU A 29 -9.47 -2.71 -2.43
CA LEU A 29 -8.84 -2.78 -3.75
C LEU A 29 -8.11 -4.11 -3.95
N ALA A 30 -7.36 -4.58 -2.96
CA ALA A 30 -6.66 -5.87 -3.02
C ALA A 30 -7.64 -7.04 -3.18
N ALA A 31 -8.71 -7.06 -2.37
CA ALA A 31 -9.76 -8.08 -2.49
C ALA A 31 -10.46 -8.02 -3.86
N THR A 32 -10.76 -6.81 -4.34
CA THR A 32 -11.39 -6.59 -5.65
C THR A 32 -10.46 -7.03 -6.79
N SER A 33 -9.16 -6.74 -6.71
CA SER A 33 -8.15 -7.18 -7.68
C SER A 33 -8.14 -8.69 -7.78
N GLN A 34 -8.04 -9.38 -6.63
CA GLN A 34 -8.03 -10.84 -6.59
C GLN A 34 -9.31 -11.44 -7.19
N GLN A 35 -10.47 -10.87 -6.88
CA GLN A 35 -11.74 -11.33 -7.43
C GLN A 35 -11.84 -11.07 -8.94
N ALA A 36 -11.39 -9.91 -9.41
CA ALA A 36 -11.39 -9.55 -10.83
C ALA A 36 -10.41 -10.40 -11.65
N GLU A 37 -9.25 -10.74 -11.10
CA GLU A 37 -8.28 -11.66 -11.72
C GLU A 37 -8.85 -13.08 -11.83
N ALA A 38 -9.50 -13.58 -10.78
CA ALA A 38 -10.19 -14.87 -10.81
C ALA A 38 -11.32 -14.88 -11.84
N PHE A 39 -12.08 -13.77 -11.94
CA PHE A 39 -13.12 -13.61 -12.96
C PHE A 39 -12.53 -13.57 -14.38
N ALA A 40 -11.45 -12.83 -14.61
CA ALA A 40 -10.77 -12.76 -15.90
C ALA A 40 -10.32 -14.16 -16.36
N LYS A 41 -9.74 -14.94 -15.45
CA LYS A 41 -9.35 -16.32 -15.73
C LYS A 41 -10.55 -17.21 -16.07
N ALA A 42 -11.61 -17.16 -15.26
CA ALA A 42 -12.82 -17.93 -15.53
C ALA A 42 -13.48 -17.55 -16.86
N HIS A 43 -13.41 -16.27 -17.23
CA HIS A 43 -13.94 -15.77 -18.50
C HIS A 43 -13.11 -16.27 -19.69
N GLU A 44 -11.79 -16.26 -19.58
CA GLU A 44 -10.88 -16.83 -20.59
C GLU A 44 -11.11 -18.35 -20.77
N ASP A 45 -11.29 -19.09 -19.67
CA ASP A 45 -11.62 -20.52 -19.70
C ASP A 45 -12.96 -20.78 -20.41
N PHE A 46 -13.98 -19.94 -20.14
CA PHE A 46 -15.28 -20.02 -20.80
C PHE A 46 -15.17 -19.74 -22.30
N ARG A 47 -14.40 -18.73 -22.69
CA ARG A 47 -14.16 -18.38 -24.10
C ARG A 47 -13.47 -19.50 -24.85
N THR A 48 -12.45 -20.10 -24.24
CA THR A 48 -11.70 -21.23 -24.82
C THR A 48 -12.57 -22.47 -24.94
N THR A 49 -13.36 -22.77 -23.89
CA THR A 49 -14.27 -23.93 -23.89
C THR A 49 -15.36 -23.79 -24.94
N THR A 50 -15.99 -22.61 -25.06
CA THR A 50 -17.01 -22.36 -26.08
C THR A 50 -16.43 -22.38 -27.49
N ALA A 51 -15.22 -21.85 -27.71
CA ALA A 51 -14.53 -21.98 -28.99
C ALA A 51 -14.31 -23.45 -29.37
N HIS A 52 -13.79 -24.26 -28.44
CA HIS A 52 -13.56 -25.68 -28.66
C HIS A 52 -14.86 -26.44 -28.95
N LEU A 53 -15.90 -26.20 -28.15
CA LEU A 53 -17.23 -26.78 -28.34
C LEU A 53 -17.80 -26.46 -29.72
N GLY A 54 -17.73 -25.20 -30.14
CA GLY A 54 -18.17 -24.76 -31.48
C GLY A 54 -17.42 -25.49 -32.59
N MET A 55 -16.10 -25.62 -32.48
CA MET A 55 -15.29 -26.36 -33.46
C MET A 55 -15.61 -27.86 -33.51
N THR A 56 -15.90 -28.48 -32.37
CA THR A 56 -16.34 -29.88 -32.29
C THR A 56 -17.68 -30.09 -32.96
N PHE A 57 -18.65 -29.19 -32.76
CA PHE A 57 -19.93 -29.27 -33.47
C PHE A 57 -19.82 -29.00 -34.97
N VAL A 58 -18.89 -28.15 -35.42
CA VAL A 58 -18.58 -28.02 -36.87
C VAL A 58 -18.10 -29.35 -37.44
N LYS A 59 -17.21 -30.07 -36.74
CA LYS A 59 -16.74 -31.39 -37.18
C LYS A 59 -17.87 -32.42 -37.21
N LEU A 60 -18.73 -32.43 -36.19
CA LEU A 60 -19.89 -33.31 -36.13
C LEU A 60 -20.89 -33.02 -37.26
N ALA A 61 -21.17 -31.75 -37.56
CA ALA A 61 -22.04 -31.36 -38.67
C ALA A 61 -21.50 -31.85 -40.02
N LYS A 62 -20.18 -31.76 -40.23
CA LYS A 62 -19.52 -32.29 -41.45
C LYS A 62 -19.68 -33.80 -41.53
N PHE A 63 -19.36 -34.52 -40.45
CA PHE A 63 -19.52 -35.97 -40.37
C PHE A 63 -20.96 -36.42 -40.69
N GLU A 64 -21.95 -35.78 -40.07
CA GLU A 64 -23.38 -36.06 -40.30
C GLU A 64 -23.81 -35.78 -41.75
N LYS A 65 -23.28 -34.72 -42.35
CA LYS A 65 -23.52 -34.41 -43.76
C LYS A 65 -22.91 -35.49 -44.66
N ASP A 66 -21.68 -35.91 -44.39
CA ASP A 66 -20.96 -36.89 -45.20
C ASP A 66 -21.57 -38.30 -45.10
N GLN A 67 -22.20 -38.64 -43.97
CA GLN A 67 -22.93 -39.91 -43.77
C GLN A 67 -24.41 -39.86 -44.17
N SER A 68 -24.90 -38.76 -44.73
CA SER A 68 -26.34 -38.56 -44.92
C SER A 68 -26.92 -39.41 -46.08
N THR A 69 -27.65 -40.47 -45.73
CA THR A 69 -28.40 -41.33 -46.67
C THR A 69 -29.86 -40.90 -46.85
N CYS A 70 -30.36 -40.01 -45.98
CA CYS A 70 -31.76 -39.60 -45.89
C CYS A 70 -31.87 -38.07 -45.60
N SER A 71 -33.03 -37.48 -45.92
CA SER A 71 -33.33 -36.07 -45.70
C SER A 71 -33.25 -35.65 -44.22
N SER A 72 -33.63 -36.54 -43.28
CA SER A 72 -33.55 -36.26 -41.84
C SER A 72 -32.12 -36.02 -41.36
N HIS A 73 -31.14 -36.77 -41.87
CA HIS A 73 -29.72 -36.60 -41.57
C HIS A 73 -29.20 -35.25 -42.08
N ARG A 74 -29.63 -34.82 -43.27
CA ARG A 74 -29.26 -33.50 -43.82
C ARG A 74 -29.80 -32.36 -42.97
N THR A 75 -31.06 -32.46 -42.54
CA THR A 75 -31.67 -31.47 -41.64
C THR A 75 -30.93 -31.41 -40.30
N ARG A 76 -30.57 -32.57 -39.73
CA ARG A 76 -29.78 -32.65 -38.49
C ARG A 76 -28.42 -31.98 -38.65
N ALA A 77 -27.68 -32.25 -39.74
CA ALA A 77 -26.40 -31.63 -40.00
C ALA A 77 -26.49 -30.09 -40.09
N VAL A 78 -27.52 -29.56 -40.74
CA VAL A 78 -27.78 -28.11 -40.81
C VAL A 78 -28.03 -27.51 -39.42
N ASN A 79 -28.86 -28.17 -38.61
CA ASN A 79 -29.15 -27.71 -37.25
C ASN A 79 -27.90 -27.69 -36.36
N ILE A 80 -27.08 -28.74 -36.43
CA ILE A 80 -25.80 -28.81 -35.69
C ILE A 80 -24.86 -27.69 -36.14
N ASN A 81 -24.77 -27.42 -37.44
CA ASN A 81 -23.93 -26.35 -37.96
C ASN A 81 -24.42 -24.96 -37.52
N ASN A 82 -25.73 -24.74 -37.49
CA ASN A 82 -26.31 -23.49 -36.99
C ASN A 82 -26.00 -23.27 -35.50
N PHE A 83 -26.13 -24.32 -34.69
CA PHE A 83 -25.74 -24.30 -33.28
C PHE A 83 -24.24 -23.99 -33.11
N ALA A 84 -23.38 -24.69 -33.86
CA ALA A 84 -21.94 -24.48 -33.84
C ALA A 84 -21.57 -23.01 -34.13
N ASN A 85 -22.18 -22.42 -35.15
CA ASN A 85 -21.96 -21.02 -35.52
C ASN A 85 -22.42 -20.05 -34.42
N ALA A 86 -23.54 -20.34 -33.74
CA ALA A 86 -24.00 -19.54 -32.61
C ALA A 86 -22.99 -19.57 -31.46
N VAL A 87 -22.47 -20.75 -31.11
CA VAL A 87 -21.46 -20.92 -30.05
C VAL A 87 -20.15 -20.19 -30.40
N VAL A 88 -19.68 -20.28 -31.65
CA VAL A 88 -18.48 -19.55 -32.09
C VAL A 88 -18.68 -18.03 -32.04
N LYS A 89 -19.89 -17.54 -32.37
CA LYS A 89 -20.23 -16.11 -32.24
C LYS A 89 -20.18 -15.64 -30.78
N VAL A 90 -20.68 -16.46 -29.85
CA VAL A 90 -20.59 -16.17 -28.41
C VAL A 90 -19.12 -16.02 -27.98
N SER A 91 -18.26 -16.98 -28.33
CA SER A 91 -16.82 -16.91 -28.03
C SER A 91 -16.15 -15.65 -28.62
N ARG A 92 -16.47 -15.27 -29.86
CA ARG A 92 -15.93 -14.04 -30.48
C ARG A 92 -16.43 -12.75 -29.82
N SER A 93 -17.68 -12.73 -29.36
CA SER A 93 -18.25 -11.55 -28.71
C SER A 93 -17.58 -11.24 -27.36
N GLN A 94 -16.96 -12.24 -26.73
CA GLN A 94 -16.29 -12.13 -25.45
C GLN A 94 -14.95 -11.38 -25.51
N THR A 95 -14.28 -11.33 -26.68
CA THR A 95 -12.98 -10.65 -26.83
C THR A 95 -13.05 -9.15 -26.49
N LYS A 96 -14.19 -8.50 -26.75
CA LYS A 96 -14.39 -7.10 -26.36
C LYS A 96 -14.48 -6.96 -24.84
N LEU A 97 -15.13 -7.91 -24.17
CA LEU A 97 -15.25 -7.92 -22.72
C LEU A 97 -13.89 -8.18 -22.06
N ASP A 98 -13.07 -9.08 -22.63
CA ASP A 98 -11.70 -9.32 -22.17
C ASP A 98 -10.85 -8.04 -22.14
N ALA A 99 -10.92 -7.25 -23.21
CA ALA A 99 -10.19 -5.98 -23.29
C ALA A 99 -10.61 -4.98 -22.20
N GLU A 100 -11.90 -4.89 -21.89
CA GLU A 100 -12.38 -4.02 -20.81
C GLU A 100 -12.00 -4.56 -19.42
N ILE A 101 -12.04 -5.89 -19.22
CA ILE A 101 -11.59 -6.53 -17.96
C ILE A 101 -10.12 -6.18 -17.68
N VAL A 102 -9.24 -6.36 -18.66
CA VAL A 102 -7.81 -6.05 -18.53
C VAL A 102 -7.60 -4.57 -18.22
N LYS A 103 -8.29 -3.67 -18.93
CA LYS A 103 -8.18 -2.23 -18.70
C LYS A 103 -8.60 -1.80 -17.29
N HIS A 104 -9.65 -2.42 -16.74
CA HIS A 104 -10.10 -2.13 -15.38
C HIS A 104 -9.15 -2.73 -14.33
N LEU A 105 -8.61 -3.92 -14.57
CA LEU A 105 -7.54 -4.51 -13.74
C LEU A 105 -6.29 -3.61 -13.70
N ASP A 106 -5.82 -3.13 -14.85
CA ASP A 106 -4.68 -2.19 -14.93
C ASP A 106 -4.93 -0.93 -14.09
N THR A 107 -6.17 -0.46 -14.02
CA THR A 107 -6.53 0.70 -13.23
C THR A 107 -6.43 0.41 -11.73
N ILE A 108 -6.91 -0.76 -11.29
CA ILE A 108 -6.79 -1.20 -9.89
C ILE A 108 -5.33 -1.37 -9.50
N HIS A 109 -4.52 -2.02 -10.35
CA HIS A 109 -3.09 -2.22 -10.09
C HIS A 109 -2.33 -0.90 -9.98
N LYS A 110 -2.65 0.09 -10.82
CA LYS A 110 -2.08 1.45 -10.68
C LYS A 110 -2.40 2.08 -9.32
N TYR A 111 -3.63 1.95 -8.83
CA TYR A 111 -3.96 2.47 -7.49
C TYR A 111 -3.17 1.74 -6.40
N LEU A 112 -3.07 0.41 -6.46
CA LEU A 112 -2.27 -0.37 -5.50
C LEU A 112 -0.77 0.01 -5.55
N GLU A 113 -0.23 0.27 -6.73
CA GLU A 113 1.15 0.76 -6.89
C GLU A 113 1.33 2.14 -6.22
N THR A 114 0.39 3.06 -6.43
CA THR A 114 0.44 4.37 -5.76
C THR A 114 0.33 4.26 -4.24
N MET A 115 -0.39 3.27 -3.69
CA MET A 115 -0.47 3.05 -2.24
C MET A 115 0.88 2.76 -1.61
N THR A 116 1.79 2.09 -2.34
CA THR A 116 3.16 1.85 -1.84
C THR A 116 3.90 3.17 -1.59
N SER A 117 3.74 4.15 -2.49
CA SER A 117 4.34 5.48 -2.32
C SER A 117 3.74 6.23 -1.14
N VAL A 118 2.41 6.11 -0.94
CA VAL A 118 1.72 6.71 0.22
C VAL A 118 2.20 6.07 1.53
N HIS A 119 2.40 4.75 1.57
CA HIS A 119 2.90 4.06 2.75
C HIS A 119 4.33 4.48 3.11
N ASN A 120 5.17 4.71 2.10
CA ASN A 120 6.51 5.28 2.31
C ASN A 120 6.43 6.68 2.93
N ALA A 121 5.55 7.55 2.41
CA ALA A 121 5.34 8.88 2.99
C ALA A 121 4.83 8.83 4.45
N PHE A 122 3.94 7.88 4.77
CA PHE A 122 3.48 7.65 6.15
C PHE A 122 4.61 7.15 7.07
N THR A 123 5.48 6.29 6.55
CA THR A 123 6.67 5.82 7.25
C THR A 123 7.64 6.96 7.49
N ASP A 124 7.90 7.81 6.50
CA ASP A 124 8.77 8.98 6.61
C ASP A 124 8.26 9.96 7.67
N ARG A 125 6.95 10.24 7.67
CA ARG A 125 6.29 11.06 8.70
C ARG A 125 6.46 10.45 10.10
N SER A 126 6.26 9.14 10.23
CA SER A 126 6.40 8.43 11.51
C SER A 126 7.85 8.47 12.01
N ASN A 127 8.82 8.27 11.11
CA ASN A 127 10.24 8.31 11.43
C ASN A 127 10.71 9.71 11.85
N ALA A 128 10.23 10.76 11.17
CA ALA A 128 10.52 12.14 11.55
C ALA A 128 9.96 12.49 12.94
N LEU A 129 8.74 12.04 13.25
CA LEU A 129 8.16 12.20 14.59
C LEU A 129 8.97 11.46 15.66
N LEU A 130 9.35 10.20 15.39
CA LEU A 130 10.20 9.40 16.28
C LEU A 130 11.57 10.07 16.51
N HIS A 131 12.14 10.71 15.49
CA HIS A 131 13.39 11.44 15.62
C HIS A 131 13.27 12.63 16.60
N ILE A 132 12.19 13.41 16.52
CA ILE A 132 11.90 14.51 17.45
C ILE A 132 11.72 13.99 18.89
N GLN A 133 11.06 12.83 19.04
CA GLN A 133 10.90 12.19 20.34
C GLN A 133 12.25 11.76 20.94
N SER A 134 13.13 11.17 20.14
CA SER A 134 14.47 10.78 20.58
C SER A 134 15.25 11.98 21.12
N LEU A 135 15.30 13.07 20.34
CA LEU A 135 15.97 14.31 20.74
C LEU A 135 15.36 14.91 22.03
N SER A 136 14.05 14.79 22.20
CA SER A 136 13.36 15.24 23.42
C SER A 136 13.76 14.42 24.66
N SER A 137 13.91 13.11 24.51
CA SER A 137 14.38 12.21 25.56
C SER A 137 15.83 12.51 25.94
N ASP A 138 16.70 12.71 24.93
CA ASP A 138 18.11 13.03 25.12
C ASP A 138 18.28 14.38 25.84
N LEU A 139 17.55 15.41 25.40
CA LEU A 139 17.52 16.72 26.07
C LEU A 139 17.09 16.61 27.53
N PHE A 140 16.05 15.84 27.82
CA PHE A 140 15.60 15.61 29.19
C PHE A 140 16.68 14.92 30.04
N ALA A 141 17.40 13.94 29.49
CA ALA A 141 18.51 13.28 30.18
C ALA A 141 19.67 14.27 30.46
N LEU A 142 20.00 15.13 29.49
CA LEU A 142 21.02 16.17 29.65
C LEU A 142 20.65 17.19 30.73
N HIS A 143 19.43 17.73 30.71
CA HIS A 143 18.94 18.64 31.75
C HIS A 143 18.99 18.02 33.15
N ASN A 144 18.58 16.75 33.29
CA ASN A 144 18.66 16.04 34.56
C ASN A 144 20.11 15.86 35.04
N ARG A 145 21.05 15.66 34.11
CA ARG A 145 22.48 15.54 34.46
C ARG A 145 23.04 16.86 34.95
N VAL A 146 22.67 17.97 34.32
CA VAL A 146 23.03 19.33 34.77
C VAL A 146 22.46 19.58 36.17
N ALA A 147 21.15 19.38 36.37
CA ALA A 147 20.50 19.59 37.66
C ALA A 147 21.14 18.75 38.80
N LYS A 148 21.53 17.50 38.50
CA LYS A 148 22.27 16.65 39.45
C LYS A 148 23.63 17.26 39.80
N LEU A 149 24.42 17.68 38.81
CA LEU A 149 25.74 18.31 39.05
C LEU A 149 25.62 19.65 39.78
N GLU A 150 24.53 20.39 39.61
CA GLU A 150 24.27 21.63 40.33
C GLU A 150 23.85 21.40 41.78
N SER A 151 23.17 20.28 42.08
CA SER A 151 22.74 19.92 43.43
C SER A 151 23.83 19.36 44.35
N VAL A 152 24.98 18.95 43.79
CA VAL A 152 26.08 18.35 44.56
C VAL A 152 26.97 19.43 45.17
N SER A 153 27.13 19.40 46.50
CA SER A 153 28.05 20.28 47.23
C SER A 153 29.51 19.85 47.04
N SER A 154 30.38 20.81 46.68
CA SER A 154 31.83 20.61 46.52
C SER A 154 32.59 20.77 47.84
N ARG A 155 33.58 19.90 48.10
CA ARG A 155 34.44 19.97 49.31
C ARG A 155 35.79 20.64 49.05
N GLY A 156 35.87 21.55 48.07
CA GLY A 156 37.08 22.30 47.74
C GLY A 156 36.98 23.08 46.41
N ILE A 157 37.81 24.11 46.26
CA ILE A 157 37.80 25.05 45.12
C ILE A 157 38.09 24.34 43.79
N ASP A 158 39.04 23.40 43.76
CA ASP A 158 39.40 22.66 42.53
C ASP A 158 38.28 21.74 42.04
N GLN A 159 37.57 21.10 42.97
CA GLN A 159 36.39 20.28 42.65
C GLN A 159 35.24 21.16 42.13
N GLU A 160 35.08 22.35 42.71
CA GLU A 160 34.07 23.31 42.27
C GLU A 160 34.35 23.84 40.87
N ARG A 161 35.60 24.20 40.56
CA ARG A 161 36.01 24.65 39.23
C ARG A 161 35.79 23.57 38.16
N THR A 162 36.17 22.33 38.46
CA THR A 162 35.96 21.18 37.56
C THR A 162 34.47 20.92 37.30
N ARG A 163 33.63 21.05 38.35
CA ARG A 163 32.18 20.92 38.24
C ARG A 163 31.57 22.00 37.37
N TYR A 164 31.97 23.26 37.55
CA TYR A 164 31.51 24.38 36.72
C TYR A 164 31.86 24.17 35.24
N GLN A 165 33.09 23.76 34.94
CA GLN A 165 33.50 23.48 33.56
C GLN A 165 32.63 22.39 32.93
N LYS A 166 32.37 21.28 33.64
CA LYS A 166 31.50 20.20 33.16
C LYS A 166 30.05 20.61 32.97
N VAL A 167 29.54 21.51 33.81
CA VAL A 167 28.19 22.08 33.66
C VAL A 167 28.12 22.94 32.40
N GLU A 168 29.12 23.78 32.13
CA GLU A 168 29.15 24.60 30.92
C GLU A 168 29.29 23.76 29.64
N GLU A 169 30.10 22.69 29.65
CA GLU A 169 30.18 21.73 28.54
C GLU A 169 28.82 21.05 28.27
N LEU A 170 28.10 20.65 29.32
CA LEU A 170 26.76 20.08 29.17
C LEU A 170 25.73 21.10 28.68
N LYS A 171 25.83 22.36 29.11
CA LYS A 171 24.96 23.45 28.61
C LYS A 171 25.18 23.72 27.12
N GLU A 172 26.43 23.66 26.66
CA GLU A 172 26.73 23.76 25.22
C GLU A 172 26.13 22.58 24.45
N THR A 173 26.27 21.36 24.98
CA THR A 173 25.65 20.17 24.38
C THR A 173 24.12 20.31 24.32
N ILE A 174 23.49 20.84 25.36
CA ILE A 174 22.05 21.13 25.39
C ILE A 174 21.67 22.12 24.27
N ARG A 175 22.38 23.25 24.13
CA ARG A 175 22.14 24.23 23.06
C ARG A 175 22.16 23.58 21.67
N THR A 176 23.21 22.81 21.39
CA THR A 176 23.33 22.11 20.08
C THR A 176 22.20 21.10 19.85
N SER A 177 21.74 20.42 20.89
CA SER A 177 20.65 19.45 20.81
C SER A 177 19.27 20.12 20.68
N GLU A 178 19.07 21.28 21.30
CA GLU A 178 17.89 22.12 21.12
C GLU A 178 17.78 22.64 19.69
N ASP A 179 18.89 23.10 19.11
CA ASP A 179 18.96 23.52 17.72
C ASP A 179 18.66 22.36 16.76
N ALA A 180 19.23 21.18 17.00
CA ALA A 180 18.92 19.98 16.24
C ALA A 180 17.44 19.60 16.33
N LYS A 181 16.83 19.68 17.52
CA LYS A 181 15.39 19.43 17.70
C LYS A 181 14.53 20.46 16.97
N SER A 182 14.92 21.73 16.98
CA SER A 182 14.25 22.80 16.23
C SER A 182 14.29 22.54 14.73
N HIS A 183 15.42 22.06 14.22
CA HIS A 183 15.56 21.64 12.82
C HIS A 183 14.67 20.44 12.48
N ALA A 184 14.76 19.35 13.24
CA ALA A 184 13.95 18.14 13.05
C ALA A 184 12.44 18.45 13.07
N ARG A 185 12.00 19.38 13.93
CA ARG A 185 10.60 19.83 13.96
C ARG A 185 10.19 20.55 12.68
N LYS A 186 11.06 21.37 12.08
CA LYS A 186 10.76 22.02 10.80
C LYS A 186 10.66 20.99 9.68
N GLU A 187 11.54 20.00 9.64
CA GLU A 187 11.48 18.91 8.65
C GLU A 187 10.19 18.11 8.77
N TYR A 188 9.79 17.75 10.00
CA TYR A 188 8.51 17.09 10.23
C TYR A 188 7.32 17.92 9.74
N GLU A 189 7.28 19.22 10.04
CA GLU A 189 6.22 20.10 9.53
C GLU A 189 6.22 20.21 7.99
N LEU A 190 7.38 20.13 7.33
CA LEU A 190 7.44 20.06 5.87
C LEU A 190 6.86 18.74 5.34
N ILE A 191 7.18 17.61 5.98
CA ILE A 191 6.60 16.30 5.62
C ILE A 191 5.09 16.28 5.80
N LYS A 192 4.53 17.05 6.74
CA LYS A 192 3.07 17.14 6.94
C LYS A 192 2.33 17.85 5.81
N VAL A 193 3.01 18.74 5.08
CA VAL A 193 2.42 19.59 4.03
C VAL A 193 2.54 18.95 2.65
N ASN A 194 3.51 18.03 2.47
CA ASN A 194 3.74 17.28 1.25
C ASN A 194 2.90 15.99 1.19
#